data_AF-A0A8F1MC00-F1
#
_entry.id   AF-A0A8F1MC00-F1
#
_cell.length_a   1.000
_cell.length_b   1.000
_cell.length_c   1.000
_cell.angle_alpha   90.00
_cell.angle_beta   90.00
_cell.angle_gamma   90.00
#
_symmetry.space_group_name_H-M   'P 1'
#
loop_
_entity.id
_entity.type
_entity.pdbx_description
1 polymer ?
#
loop_
_entity_poly.entity_id
_entity_poly.type
_entity_poly.pdbx_seq_one_letter_code
_entity_poly.pdbx_strand_id
1 'polypeptide(L)'
;MIRIIITEVRAVRLARLALQRAWAEANWQTLGNGSSINVADLKPGDVAHSPGHTFVYVGNIEGFDSNIASASQCEYAPKAGGESLTSPSVTWFRKK
;
A
#
# COMPACT_ATOMS: atom_id res chain seq x y z
N MET A 1 -31.61 -3.84 8.60
CA MET A 1 -30.61 -3.46 9.61
C MET A 1 -29.17 -3.95 9.34
N ILE A 2 -28.89 -4.73 8.28
CA ILE A 2 -27.53 -5.23 7.96
C ILE A 2 -26.62 -4.19 7.26
N ARG A 3 -27.19 -3.19 6.57
CA ARG A 3 -26.41 -2.16 5.84
C ARG A 3 -25.69 -1.13 6.72
N ILE A 4 -26.05 -0.99 8.00
CA ILE A 4 -25.41 -0.02 8.92
C ILE A 4 -24.09 -0.59 9.45
N ILE A 5 -24.07 -1.88 9.82
CA ILE A 5 -22.89 -2.53 10.42
C ILE A 5 -21.74 -2.65 9.40
N ILE A 6 -22.02 -2.95 8.13
CA ILE A 6 -20.97 -3.07 7.09
C ILE A 6 -20.30 -1.71 6.79
N THR A 7 -21.05 -0.61 6.89
CA THR A 7 -20.55 0.74 6.62
C THR A 7 -19.59 1.22 7.72
N GLU A 8 -19.93 0.96 8.99
CA GLU A 8 -19.11 1.27 10.17
C GLU A 8 -17.78 0.48 10.16
N VAL A 9 -17.83 -0.82 9.85
CA VAL A 9 -16.62 -1.66 9.78
C VAL A 9 -15.66 -1.20 8.67
N ARG A 10 -16.20 -0.74 7.53
CA ARG A 10 -15.38 -0.13 6.46
C ARG A 10 -14.80 1.23 6.89
N ALA A 11 -15.56 2.05 7.60
CA ALA A 11 -15.09 3.35 8.10
C ALA A 11 -13.94 3.20 9.12
N VAL A 12 -14.04 2.25 10.07
CA VAL A 12 -12.96 1.95 11.03
C VAL A 12 -11.69 1.46 10.31
N ARG A 13 -11.85 0.64 9.26
CA ARG A 13 -10.72 0.17 8.44
C ARG A 13 -10.03 1.30 7.68
N LEU A 14 -10.80 2.21 7.08
CA LEU A 14 -10.28 3.38 6.38
C LEU A 14 -9.55 4.33 7.35
N ALA A 15 -10.08 4.54 8.55
CA ALA A 15 -9.45 5.39 9.57
C ALA A 15 -8.08 4.86 10.03
N ARG A 16 -7.93 3.54 10.20
CA ARG A 16 -6.65 2.93 10.59
C ARG A 16 -5.58 3.07 9.50
N LEU A 17 -5.95 2.87 8.23
CA LEU A 17 -5.04 3.04 7.10
C LEU A 17 -4.67 4.50 6.86
N ALA A 18 -5.60 5.43 7.10
CA ALA A 18 -5.32 6.86 7.07
C ALA A 18 -4.31 7.27 8.15
N LEU A 19 -4.41 6.70 9.36
CA LEU A 19 -3.45 6.94 10.43
C LEU A 19 -2.05 6.40 10.09
N GLN A 20 -1.96 5.19 9.53
CA GLN A 20 -0.69 4.60 9.08
C GLN A 20 -0.03 5.46 7.99
N ARG A 21 -0.82 5.91 7.02
CA ARG A 21 -0.35 6.81 5.97
C ARG A 21 0.15 8.13 6.54
N ALA A 22 -0.63 8.79 7.40
CA ALA A 22 -0.23 10.08 8.00
C ALA A 22 1.05 9.94 8.83
N TRP A 23 1.22 8.82 9.54
CA TRP A 23 2.46 8.53 10.26
C TRP A 23 3.63 8.32 9.30
N ALA A 24 3.45 7.57 8.21
CA ALA A 24 4.49 7.39 7.19
C ALA A 24 4.88 8.72 6.52
N GLU A 25 3.91 9.57 6.17
CA GLU A 25 4.15 10.91 5.62
C GLU A 25 4.98 11.80 6.56
N ALA A 26 4.79 11.70 7.88
CA ALA A 26 5.53 12.47 8.85
C ALA A 26 6.93 11.91 9.18
N ASN A 27 7.09 10.58 9.13
CA ASN A 27 8.29 9.92 9.66
C ASN A 27 9.23 9.38 8.58
N TRP A 28 8.72 9.04 7.40
CA TRP A 28 9.46 8.40 6.32
C TRP A 28 9.74 9.38 5.18
N GLN A 29 10.59 8.97 4.25
CA GLN A 29 10.83 9.70 3.01
C GLN A 29 9.72 9.37 2.02
N THR A 30 9.01 10.39 1.52
CA THR A 30 8.09 10.24 0.38
C THR A 30 8.89 10.14 -0.90
N LEU A 31 8.73 9.05 -1.64
CA LEU A 31 9.42 8.82 -2.92
C LEU A 31 8.66 9.41 -4.12
N GLY A 32 7.35 9.61 -3.97
CA GLY A 32 6.47 10.13 -5.01
C GLY A 32 5.10 9.46 -5.01
N ASN A 33 4.24 9.89 -5.91
CA ASN A 33 2.96 9.25 -6.20
C ASN A 33 2.95 8.66 -7.61
N GLY A 34 1.87 8.01 -8.03
CA GLY A 34 1.84 7.36 -9.35
C GLY A 34 2.22 8.23 -10.55
N SER A 35 2.03 9.55 -10.46
CA SER A 35 2.39 10.50 -11.53
C SER A 35 3.83 11.01 -11.45
N SER A 36 4.51 10.88 -10.32
CA SER A 36 5.85 11.42 -10.08
C SER A 36 6.89 10.37 -9.68
N ILE A 37 6.47 9.13 -9.40
CA ILE A 37 7.35 8.07 -8.99
C ILE A 37 8.17 7.56 -10.17
N ASN A 38 9.48 7.44 -9.95
CA ASN A 38 10.33 6.64 -10.82
C ASN A 38 10.40 5.21 -10.28
N VAL A 39 9.74 4.27 -10.96
CA VAL A 39 9.67 2.86 -10.53
C VAL A 39 11.06 2.23 -10.42
N ALA A 40 12.03 2.68 -11.23
CA ALA A 40 13.41 2.19 -11.18
C ALA A 40 14.12 2.52 -9.86
N ASP A 41 13.65 3.52 -9.11
CA ASP A 41 14.24 3.92 -7.83
C ASP A 41 13.64 3.15 -6.65
N LEU A 42 12.58 2.35 -6.88
CA LEU A 42 11.96 1.52 -5.85
C LEU A 42 12.90 0.39 -5.43
N LYS A 43 12.96 0.16 -4.12
CA LYS A 43 13.80 -0.85 -3.48
C LYS A 43 12.93 -1.79 -2.66
N PRO A 44 13.29 -3.08 -2.58
CA PRO A 44 12.57 -4.01 -1.72
C PRO A 44 12.41 -3.46 -0.30
N GLY A 45 11.18 -3.46 0.20
CA GLY A 45 10.82 -2.87 1.50
C GLY A 45 10.20 -1.48 1.43
N ASP A 46 10.17 -0.82 0.28
CA ASP A 46 9.39 0.40 0.11
C ASP A 46 7.89 0.11 0.25
N VAL A 47 7.18 0.97 0.96
CA VAL A 47 5.77 0.78 1.27
C VAL A 47 4.92 1.75 0.47
N ALA A 48 3.88 1.24 -0.17
CA ALA A 48 2.87 2.01 -0.86
C ALA A 48 1.57 2.07 -0.04
N HIS A 49 1.00 3.26 0.04
CA HIS A 49 -0.37 3.46 0.49
C HIS A 49 -1.26 3.91 -0.66
N SER A 50 -2.43 3.29 -0.76
CA SER A 50 -3.56 3.74 -1.55
C SER A 50 -4.82 3.79 -0.68
N PRO A 51 -5.89 4.49 -1.09
CA PRO A 51 -7.12 4.55 -0.31
C PRO A 51 -7.63 3.14 0.05
N GLY A 52 -7.64 2.80 1.34
CA GLY A 52 -8.11 1.49 1.80
C GLY A 52 -7.16 0.31 1.57
N HIS A 53 -5.92 0.54 1.12
CA HIS A 53 -4.96 -0.53 0.88
C HIS A 53 -3.50 -0.14 1.13
N THR A 54 -2.73 -1.07 1.69
CA THR A 54 -1.27 -0.96 1.86
C THR A 54 -0.60 -2.18 1.23
N PHE A 55 0.51 -1.95 0.53
CA PHE A 55 1.32 -2.98 -0.10
C PHE A 55 2.79 -2.57 -0.12
N VAL A 56 3.68 -3.53 -0.40
CA VAL A 56 5.13 -3.36 -0.30
C VAL A 56 5.78 -3.75 -1.62
N TYR A 57 6.75 -2.97 -2.08
CA TYR A 57 7.59 -3.37 -3.20
C TYR A 57 8.57 -4.43 -2.72
N VAL A 58 8.62 -5.57 -3.40
CA VAL A 58 9.56 -6.66 -3.09
C VAL A 58 10.61 -6.87 -4.16
N GLY A 59 10.46 -6.19 -5.31
CA GLY A 59 11.32 -6.40 -6.48
C GLY A 59 11.02 -7.73 -7.18
N ASN A 60 11.89 -8.09 -8.13
CA ASN A 60 11.72 -9.33 -8.88
C ASN A 60 12.26 -10.51 -8.07
N ILE A 61 11.36 -11.37 -7.57
CA ILE A 61 11.69 -12.60 -6.85
C ILE A 61 11.23 -13.77 -7.71
N GLU A 62 12.13 -14.72 -8.00
CA GLU A 62 11.79 -15.91 -8.77
C GLU A 62 10.71 -16.73 -8.06
N GLY A 63 9.65 -17.11 -8.80
CA GLY A 63 8.50 -17.82 -8.25
C GLY A 63 7.52 -16.94 -7.46
N PHE A 64 7.74 -15.62 -7.42
CA PHE A 64 6.79 -14.65 -6.86
C PHE A 64 6.19 -13.83 -8.02
N ASP A 65 4.92 -14.08 -8.35
CA ASP A 65 4.25 -13.61 -9.58
C ASP A 65 3.98 -12.10 -9.67
N SER A 66 4.67 -11.27 -8.88
CA SER A 66 4.55 -9.81 -8.88
C SER A 66 5.75 -9.15 -8.23
N ASN A 67 6.04 -7.89 -8.58
CA ASN A 67 7.05 -7.10 -7.86
C ASN A 67 6.51 -6.46 -6.57
N ILE A 68 5.23 -6.71 -6.26
CA ILE A 68 4.53 -6.16 -5.09
C ILE A 68 4.02 -7.32 -4.23
N ALA A 69 4.12 -7.15 -2.92
CA ALA A 69 3.40 -7.96 -1.94
C ALA A 69 2.23 -7.15 -1.35
N SER A 70 1.01 -7.64 -1.55
CA SER A 70 -0.19 -7.04 -0.99
C SER A 70 -0.31 -7.41 0.49
N ALA A 71 -0.41 -6.40 1.38
CA ALA A 71 -0.32 -6.59 2.83
C ALA A 71 -1.66 -6.41 3.56
N SER A 72 -2.76 -6.18 2.82
CA SER A 72 -4.04 -5.79 3.44
C SER A 72 -5.28 -6.49 2.86
N GLN A 73 -5.12 -7.58 2.12
CA GLN A 73 -6.23 -8.50 1.85
C GLN A 73 -6.39 -9.42 3.07
N CYS A 74 -7.30 -9.04 3.97
CA CYS A 74 -7.53 -9.57 5.33
C CYS A 74 -7.87 -11.08 5.46
N GLU A 75 -7.60 -11.88 4.44
CA GLU A 75 -7.96 -13.29 4.34
C GLU A 75 -6.73 -14.21 4.18
N TYR A 76 -5.54 -13.67 3.86
CA TYR A 76 -4.34 -14.46 3.58
C TYR A 76 -3.06 -13.76 4.06
N ALA A 77 -1.97 -14.53 4.17
CA ALA A 77 -0.61 -13.98 4.29
C ALA A 77 -0.27 -13.07 3.08
N PRO A 78 0.75 -12.19 3.17
CA PRO A 78 1.14 -11.35 2.05
C PRO A 78 1.34 -12.18 0.77
N LYS A 79 0.63 -11.82 -0.29
CA LYS A 79 0.65 -12.51 -1.59
C LYS A 79 1.11 -11.58 -2.70
N ALA A 80 1.46 -12.14 -3.85
CA ALA A 80 1.71 -11.37 -5.07
C ALA A 80 0.56 -10.37 -5.33
N GLY A 81 0.91 -9.09 -5.32
CA GLY A 81 -0.01 -7.97 -5.45
C GLY A 81 -0.39 -7.71 -6.90
N GLY A 82 -1.64 -7.31 -7.11
CA GLY A 82 -2.16 -6.87 -8.42
C GLY A 82 -2.26 -5.35 -8.56
N GLU A 83 -1.73 -4.61 -7.58
CA GLU A 83 -1.78 -3.16 -7.52
C GLU A 83 -0.83 -2.54 -8.55
N SER A 84 -1.20 -1.37 -9.06
CA SER A 84 -0.34 -0.63 -9.99
C SER A 84 0.70 0.19 -9.23
N LEU A 85 1.98 0.03 -9.61
CA LEU A 85 3.11 0.81 -9.09
C LEU A 85 2.97 2.32 -9.37
N THR A 86 2.26 2.66 -10.45
CA THR A 86 2.12 4.03 -10.99
C THR A 86 0.70 4.57 -10.92
N SER A 87 -0.20 3.95 -10.15
CA SER A 87 -1.55 4.50 -9.98
C SER A 87 -1.49 5.88 -9.28
N PRO A 88 -2.21 6.91 -9.78
CA PRO A 88 -2.22 8.24 -9.16
C PRO A 88 -2.66 8.23 -7.69
N SER A 89 -3.44 7.23 -7.28
CA SER A 89 -3.90 7.06 -5.90
C SER A 89 -2.87 6.41 -4.98
N VAL A 90 -1.72 5.99 -5.50
CA VAL A 90 -0.64 5.34 -4.75
C VAL A 90 0.41 6.37 -4.39
N THR A 91 0.86 6.35 -3.13
CA THR A 91 2.02 7.11 -2.66
C THR A 91 3.03 6.16 -2.04
N TRP A 92 4.29 6.29 -2.43
CA TRP A 92 5.40 5.45 -2.01
C TRP A 92 6.23 6.11 -0.91
N PHE A 93 6.62 5.30 0.08
CA PHE A 93 7.38 5.72 1.24
C PHE A 93 8.57 4.80 1.50
N ARG A 94 9.69 5.38 1.92
CA ARG A 94 10.90 4.67 2.35
C ARG A 94 11.29 5.07 3.77
N LYS A 95 11.56 4.07 4.61
CA LYS A 95 12.08 4.32 5.95
C LYS A 95 13.43 5.06 5.86
N LYS A 96 13.58 6.12 6.67
CA LYS A 96 14.83 6.88 6.81
C LYS A 96 15.93 6.05 7.45
#